data_AF-A0A067DVZ3-F1
#
_entry.id   AF-A0A067DVZ3-F1
#
_cell.length_a   1.000
_cell.length_b   1.000
_cell.length_c   1.000
_cell.angle_alpha   90.00
_cell.angle_beta   90.00
_cell.angle_gamma   90.00
#
_symmetry.space_group_name_H-M   'P 1'
#
loop_
_entity.id
_entity.type
_entity.pdbx_description
1 polymer ?
#
loop_
_entity_poly.entity_id
_entity_poly.type
_entity_poly.pdbx_seq_one_letter_code
_entity_poly.pdbx_strand_id
1 'polypeptide(L)'
;VTRPFAEHITYFVLFATPLITTALTGAGSIVPAFGYITYIDLMNNMGHCNFGLIPKWLFTIFPPLKYLMYTPSPLTASYAAPGELLDDSLDVVYLTHLTTPESIYHMRLGLASLASKPHQHASSEWYKWLLWPVTLFSMMITWIYGRTFVVERNRLNKLKLQTWAKSKYNMQYFSQQPNESINRLIEEAILEAEEKGARVISLGLLNQGEELNRYGGLFVHKNPELKIKVVDGSSLAVAVLTNSIPAEQPKWSLEAFSLRLLMPLPLPYAKREFR
;
A
#
# COMPACT_ATOMS: atom_id res chain seq x y z
N VAL A 1 6.22 -2.94 20.80
CA VAL A 1 6.99 -2.23 21.84
C VAL A 1 6.10 -1.14 22.39
N THR A 2 5.67 -1.25 23.64
CA THR A 2 4.87 -0.21 24.31
C THR A 2 5.78 1.00 24.52
N ARG A 3 5.66 2.00 23.65
CA ARG A 3 6.24 3.33 23.93
C ARG A 3 5.68 3.79 25.27
N PRO A 4 6.51 4.12 26.27
CA PRO A 4 6.02 4.48 27.59
C PRO A 4 4.98 5.61 27.49
N PHE A 5 3.96 5.59 28.33
CA PHE A 5 2.87 6.57 28.35
C PHE A 5 3.38 8.03 28.32
N ALA A 6 4.51 8.28 29.00
CA ALA A 6 5.20 9.57 29.01
C ALA A 6 5.69 10.03 27.62
N GLU A 7 6.07 9.11 26.73
CA GLU A 7 6.49 9.43 25.36
C GLU A 7 5.32 10.02 24.56
N HIS A 8 4.11 9.46 24.71
CA HIS A 8 2.91 9.99 24.06
C HIS A 8 2.53 11.38 24.57
N ILE A 9 2.62 11.60 25.89
CA ILE A 9 2.37 12.93 26.49
C ILE A 9 3.39 13.93 25.98
N THR A 10 4.68 13.59 26.02
CA THR A 10 5.77 14.47 25.58
C THR A 10 5.60 14.84 24.11
N TYR A 11 5.28 13.85 23.27
CA TYR A 11 4.98 14.05 21.86
C TYR A 11 3.81 15.01 21.67
N PHE A 12 2.69 14.77 22.35
CA PHE A 12 1.50 15.62 22.25
C PHE A 12 1.78 17.08 22.66
N VAL A 13 2.50 17.29 23.76
CA VAL A 13 2.88 18.63 24.24
C VAL A 13 3.81 19.34 23.25
N LEU A 14 4.80 18.62 22.70
CA LEU A 14 5.74 19.18 21.72
C LEU A 14 5.00 19.71 20.49
N PHE A 15 4.09 18.92 19.91
CA PHE A 15 3.33 19.34 18.74
C PHE A 15 2.25 20.40 19.06
N ALA A 16 1.76 20.47 20.30
CA ALA A 16 0.84 21.52 20.73
C ALA A 16 1.52 22.88 20.96
N THR A 17 2.85 22.91 21.15
CA THR A 17 3.58 24.14 21.52
C THR A 17 3.35 25.32 20.54
N PRO A 18 3.41 25.14 19.21
CA PRO A 18 3.14 26.25 18.27
C PRO A 18 1.69 26.77 18.33
N LEU A 19 0.72 25.87 18.54
CA LEU A 19 -0.70 26.24 18.65
C LEU A 19 -0.99 26.98 19.95
N ILE A 20 -0.41 26.53 21.07
CA ILE A 20 -0.53 27.21 22.37
C ILE A 20 0.15 28.58 22.31
N THR A 21 1.35 28.66 21.73
CA THR A 21 2.10 29.93 21.61
C THR A 21 1.30 30.96 20.81
N THR A 22 0.73 30.58 19.67
CA THR A 22 -0.07 31.50 18.84
C THR A 22 -1.39 31.91 19.51
N ALA A 23 -2.00 31.02 20.30
CA ALA A 23 -3.17 31.35 21.12
C ALA A 23 -2.82 32.36 22.23
N LEU A 24 -1.69 32.17 22.92
CA LEU A 24 -1.25 33.03 24.02
C LEU A 24 -0.79 34.43 23.54
N THR A 25 -0.21 34.53 22.34
CA THR A 25 0.20 35.83 21.77
C THR A 25 -0.94 36.60 21.10
N GLY A 26 -2.16 36.05 21.08
CA GLY A 26 -3.32 36.67 20.43
C GLY A 26 -3.23 36.74 18.90
N ALA A 27 -2.24 36.08 18.28
CA ALA A 27 -2.02 36.04 16.84
C ALA A 27 -2.60 34.78 16.17
N GLY A 28 -3.52 34.09 16.85
CA GLY A 28 -4.12 32.84 16.38
C GLY A 28 -4.95 33.03 15.12
N SER A 29 -4.76 32.15 14.13
CA SER A 29 -5.58 32.08 12.92
C SER A 29 -5.91 30.63 12.59
N ILE A 30 -7.14 30.40 12.13
CA ILE A 30 -7.68 29.06 11.83
C ILE A 30 -6.92 28.43 10.65
N VAL A 31 -6.57 29.22 9.64
CA VAL A 31 -5.92 28.75 8.41
C VAL A 31 -4.54 28.13 8.68
N PRO A 32 -3.57 28.83 9.32
CA PRO A 32 -2.26 28.25 9.62
C PRO A 32 -2.35 27.14 10.68
N ALA A 33 -3.29 27.20 11.62
CA ALA A 33 -3.50 26.13 12.59
C ALA A 33 -3.94 24.82 11.90
N PHE A 34 -4.91 24.92 10.98
CA PHE A 34 -5.37 23.77 10.20
C PHE A 34 -4.26 23.24 9.28
N GLY A 35 -3.52 24.13 8.61
CA GLY A 35 -2.38 23.76 7.78
C GLY A 35 -1.29 23.03 8.57
N TYR A 36 -0.96 23.52 9.76
CA TYR A 36 0.02 22.90 10.66
C TYR A 36 -0.42 21.49 11.10
N ILE A 37 -1.65 21.33 11.58
CA ILE A 37 -2.17 20.01 12.02
C ILE A 37 -2.16 19.03 10.85
N THR A 38 -2.63 19.45 9.67
CA THR A 38 -2.65 18.63 8.46
C THR A 38 -1.24 18.20 8.04
N TYR A 39 -0.28 19.13 8.10
CA TYR A 39 1.11 18.86 7.78
C TYR A 39 1.75 17.87 8.76
N ILE A 40 1.57 18.05 10.07
CA ILE A 40 2.11 17.12 11.08
C ILE A 40 1.51 15.71 10.92
N ASP A 41 0.18 15.59 10.73
CA ASP A 41 -0.46 14.30 10.49
C ASP A 41 0.12 13.60 9.25
N LEU A 42 0.24 14.33 8.13
CA LEU A 42 0.84 13.82 6.90
C LEU A 42 2.29 13.35 7.14
N MET A 43 3.10 14.15 7.82
CA MET A 43 4.53 13.88 8.03
C MET A 43 4.77 12.67 8.94
N ASN A 44 3.94 12.51 9.97
CA ASN A 44 3.97 11.35 10.86
C ASN A 44 3.60 10.07 10.13
N ASN A 45 2.56 10.13 9.31
CA ASN A 45 2.11 8.99 8.51
C ASN A 45 3.16 8.60 7.46
N MET A 46 3.80 9.57 6.80
CA MET A 46 4.91 9.30 5.89
C MET A 46 6.08 8.61 6.59
N GLY A 47 6.39 8.96 7.85
CA GLY A 47 7.44 8.33 8.66
C GLY A 47 7.28 6.81 8.85
N HIS A 48 6.05 6.30 8.76
CA HIS A 48 5.75 4.87 8.85
C HIS A 48 5.79 4.14 7.50
N CYS A 49 5.93 4.87 6.40
CA CYS A 49 6.03 4.31 5.06
C CYS A 49 7.49 4.32 4.59
N ASN A 50 7.86 3.32 3.77
CA ASN A 50 9.18 3.34 3.16
C ASN A 50 9.20 4.45 2.09
N PHE A 51 10.09 5.44 2.21
CA PHE A 51 10.15 6.67 1.39
C PHE A 51 10.52 6.47 -0.09
N GLY A 52 10.36 5.25 -0.62
CA GLY A 52 10.47 4.97 -2.05
C GLY A 52 9.40 5.66 -2.91
N LEU A 53 8.45 6.42 -2.34
CA LEU A 53 7.47 7.19 -3.12
C LEU A 53 8.09 8.42 -3.79
N ILE A 54 9.10 9.04 -3.16
CA ILE A 54 9.66 10.32 -3.64
C ILE A 54 10.93 10.06 -4.44
N PRO A 55 10.95 10.40 -5.74
CA PRO A 55 12.13 10.17 -6.56
C PRO A 55 13.34 10.94 -6.03
N LYS A 56 14.52 10.31 -6.02
CA LYS A 56 15.76 10.95 -5.58
C LYS A 56 16.08 12.24 -6.35
N TRP A 57 15.71 12.30 -7.63
CA TRP A 57 15.91 13.49 -8.47
C TRP A 57 15.15 14.71 -7.96
N LEU A 58 14.02 14.52 -7.26
CA LEU A 58 13.23 15.63 -6.73
C LEU A 58 14.02 16.40 -5.65
N PHE A 59 14.81 15.68 -4.83
CA PHE A 59 15.71 16.29 -3.86
C PHE A 59 16.90 17.00 -4.52
N THR A 60 17.27 16.61 -5.74
CA THR A 60 18.31 17.32 -6.51
C THR A 60 17.77 18.62 -7.10
N ILE A 61 16.53 18.62 -7.60
CA ILE A 61 15.90 19.83 -8.19
C ILE A 61 15.50 20.83 -7.12
N PHE A 62 14.98 20.36 -5.97
CA PHE A 62 14.60 21.23 -4.86
C PHE A 62 15.25 20.75 -3.55
N PRO A 63 16.54 21.08 -3.31
CA PRO A 63 17.27 20.67 -2.11
C PRO A 63 16.61 21.00 -0.77
N PRO A 64 15.87 22.14 -0.61
CA PRO A 64 15.14 22.42 0.63
C PRO A 64 14.07 21.38 0.98
N LEU A 65 13.58 20.59 0.01
CA LEU A 65 12.56 19.56 0.23
C LEU A 65 12.96 18.55 1.32
N LYS A 66 14.26 18.24 1.43
CA LYS A 66 14.77 17.29 2.43
C LYS A 66 14.54 17.73 3.87
N TYR A 67 14.38 19.03 4.10
CA TYR A 67 14.10 19.60 5.43
C TYR A 67 12.59 19.74 5.69
N LEU A 68 11.78 19.81 4.63
CA LEU A 68 10.32 19.89 4.70
C LEU A 68 9.65 18.52 4.75
N MET A 69 10.38 17.45 4.48
CA MET A 69 9.85 16.09 4.46
C MET A 69 10.59 15.23 5.47
N TYR A 70 9.85 14.35 6.15
CA TYR A 70 10.42 13.40 7.11
C TYR A 70 11.26 12.39 6.33
N THR A 71 12.47 12.74 5.93
CA THR A 71 13.30 11.81 5.15
C THR A 71 14.16 11.05 6.15
N PRO A 72 14.04 9.72 6.28
CA PRO A 72 15.08 8.94 6.93
C PRO A 72 16.32 9.05 6.04
N SER A 73 17.16 10.05 6.33
CA SER A 73 18.50 10.12 5.78
C SER A 73 19.25 8.82 6.14
N PRO A 74 20.22 8.36 5.32
CA PRO A 74 21.09 7.25 5.71
C PRO A 74 21.74 7.48 7.08
N LEU A 75 21.97 8.76 7.44
CA LEU A 75 22.48 9.18 8.72
C LEU A 75 21.50 8.90 9.89
N THR A 76 20.19 9.04 9.69
CA THR A 76 19.19 8.68 10.71
C THR A 76 18.95 7.17 10.77
N ALA A 77 19.19 6.43 9.68
CA ALA A 77 19.20 4.98 9.71
C ALA A 77 20.33 4.42 10.60
N SER A 78 21.49 5.11 10.70
CA SER A 78 22.56 4.72 11.63
C SER A 78 22.29 5.03 13.11
N TYR A 79 21.32 5.91 13.42
CA TYR A 79 20.90 6.20 14.81
C TYR A 79 19.63 5.46 15.22
N ALA A 80 18.90 4.87 14.27
CA ALA A 80 17.94 3.82 14.59
C ALA A 80 18.73 2.65 15.19
N ALA A 81 18.22 2.07 16.29
CA ALA A 81 18.91 1.03 17.02
C ALA A 81 19.46 -0.04 16.04
N PRO A 82 20.73 -0.46 16.17
CA PRO A 82 21.40 -1.40 15.25
C PRO A 82 20.66 -2.72 15.00
N GLY A 83 19.62 -3.04 15.79
CA GLY A 83 18.80 -4.22 15.65
C GLY A 83 17.61 -4.15 14.67
N GLU A 84 17.24 -2.99 14.11
CA GLU A 84 16.08 -2.90 13.20
C GLU A 84 16.42 -2.99 11.70
N LEU A 85 17.69 -2.83 11.31
CA LEU A 85 18.10 -2.77 9.90
C LEU A 85 18.70 -4.07 9.35
N LEU A 86 18.95 -5.08 10.19
CA LEU A 86 19.63 -6.32 9.80
C LEU A 86 18.81 -7.61 10.08
N ASP A 87 17.65 -7.51 10.74
CA ASP A 87 16.83 -8.68 11.11
C ASP A 87 15.31 -8.42 10.95
N ASP A 88 14.90 -7.92 9.77
CA ASP A 88 13.49 -7.85 9.41
C ASP A 88 13.17 -8.89 8.34
N SER A 89 13.40 -10.16 8.68
CA SER A 89 12.92 -11.30 7.88
C SER A 89 11.43 -11.10 7.59
N LEU A 90 11.09 -10.82 6.34
CA LEU A 90 9.71 -10.63 5.91
C LEU A 90 9.07 -12.01 5.76
N ASP A 91 7.83 -12.22 6.20
CA ASP A 91 7.16 -13.52 5.99
C ASP A 91 6.21 -13.48 4.79
N VAL A 92 5.41 -12.40 4.68
CA VAL A 92 4.35 -12.28 3.70
C VAL A 92 4.33 -10.88 3.08
N VAL A 93 4.22 -10.81 1.76
CA VAL A 93 4.00 -9.58 0.99
C VAL A 93 2.63 -9.62 0.33
N TYR A 94 1.86 -8.54 0.47
CA TYR A 94 0.66 -8.31 -0.33
C TYR A 94 0.94 -7.22 -1.36
N LEU A 95 0.95 -7.57 -2.64
CA LEU A 95 1.26 -6.66 -3.74
C LEU A 95 -0.03 -6.09 -4.36
N THR A 96 -0.28 -4.81 -4.16
CA THR A 96 -1.44 -4.08 -4.68
C THR A 96 -1.04 -2.98 -5.69
N HIS A 97 -2.02 -2.26 -6.21
CA HIS A 97 -1.84 -1.08 -7.04
C HIS A 97 -2.91 -0.03 -6.71
N LEU A 98 -2.73 1.19 -7.21
CA LEU A 98 -3.71 2.25 -7.06
C LEU A 98 -4.91 1.96 -7.96
N THR A 99 -6.12 2.23 -7.49
CA THR A 99 -7.34 1.93 -8.25
C THR A 99 -7.79 3.14 -9.06
N THR A 100 -8.14 4.22 -8.37
CA THR A 100 -8.52 5.52 -8.94
C THR A 100 -7.50 6.60 -8.55
N PRO A 101 -7.42 7.73 -9.27
CA PRO A 101 -6.56 8.85 -8.89
C PRO A 101 -6.74 9.30 -7.42
N GLU A 102 -7.96 9.20 -6.89
CA GLU A 102 -8.28 9.58 -5.51
C GLU A 102 -7.87 8.51 -4.47
N SER A 103 -7.58 7.29 -4.89
CA SER A 103 -7.23 6.19 -3.97
C SER A 103 -5.98 6.48 -3.13
N ILE A 104 -5.12 7.41 -3.58
CA ILE A 104 -3.95 7.89 -2.82
C ILE A 104 -4.31 8.48 -1.45
N TYR A 105 -5.49 9.08 -1.32
CA TYR A 105 -5.95 9.70 -0.09
C TYR A 105 -6.49 8.67 0.92
N HIS A 106 -6.82 7.48 0.42
CA HIS A 106 -7.25 6.36 1.26
C HIS A 106 -6.10 5.43 1.65
N MET A 107 -4.90 5.66 1.11
CA MET A 107 -3.69 5.03 1.63
C MET A 107 -3.28 5.70 2.93
N ARG A 108 -2.70 4.93 3.86
CA ARG A 108 -2.11 5.46 5.10
C ARG A 108 -0.95 6.44 4.88
N LEU A 109 -0.47 6.60 3.63
CA LEU A 109 0.55 7.56 3.24
C LEU A 109 0.11 9.03 3.30
N GLY A 110 -1.20 9.28 3.24
CA GLY A 110 -1.78 10.62 3.17
C GLY A 110 -2.28 11.14 4.51
N LEU A 111 -3.56 11.54 4.53
CA LEU A 111 -4.23 12.05 5.72
C LEU A 111 -4.92 10.90 6.42
N ALA A 112 -4.57 10.61 7.67
CA ALA A 112 -5.18 9.51 8.43
C ALA A 112 -6.69 9.69 8.55
N SER A 113 -7.16 10.94 8.61
CA SER A 113 -8.58 11.29 8.60
C SER A 113 -9.31 10.94 7.29
N LEU A 114 -8.63 10.89 6.15
CA LEU A 114 -9.23 10.48 4.87
C LEU A 114 -9.12 8.96 4.70
N ALA A 115 -8.01 8.38 5.13
CA ALA A 115 -7.80 6.93 5.11
C ALA A 115 -8.78 6.17 6.03
N SER A 116 -9.25 6.79 7.12
CA SER A 116 -10.25 6.19 8.01
C SER A 116 -11.69 6.25 7.46
N LYS A 117 -11.95 7.07 6.43
CA LYS A 117 -13.28 7.21 5.84
C LYS A 117 -13.47 6.24 4.68
N PRO A 118 -14.63 5.56 4.58
CA PRO A 118 -14.93 4.71 3.44
C PRO A 118 -14.96 5.52 2.15
N HIS A 119 -14.41 4.97 1.07
CA HIS A 119 -14.30 5.62 -0.23
C HIS A 119 -15.64 6.14 -0.79
N GLN A 120 -16.76 5.52 -0.41
CA GLN A 120 -18.10 5.84 -0.88
C GLN A 120 -18.91 6.75 0.06
N HIS A 121 -18.37 7.14 1.22
CA HIS A 121 -19.06 7.98 2.20
C HIS A 121 -18.16 9.15 2.62
N ALA A 122 -17.96 10.11 1.72
CA ALA A 122 -17.43 11.42 2.05
C ALA A 122 -18.48 12.47 1.69
N SER A 123 -19.28 12.87 2.66
CA SER A 123 -20.36 13.86 2.59
C SER A 123 -19.92 15.29 2.25
N SER A 124 -18.69 15.49 1.73
CA SER A 124 -18.29 16.79 1.21
C SER A 124 -17.14 16.66 0.21
N GLU A 125 -17.43 16.91 -1.07
CA GLU A 125 -16.48 16.85 -2.19
C GLU A 125 -15.51 18.05 -2.24
N TRP A 126 -15.63 19.01 -1.32
CA TRP A 126 -14.82 20.24 -1.33
C TRP A 126 -13.32 19.95 -1.29
N TYR A 127 -12.90 18.92 -0.55
CA TYR A 127 -11.49 18.58 -0.45
C TYR A 127 -10.96 17.98 -1.76
N LYS A 128 -11.80 17.31 -2.56
CA LYS A 128 -11.38 16.85 -3.90
C LYS A 128 -11.13 18.03 -4.82
N TRP A 129 -11.95 19.08 -4.71
CA TRP A 129 -11.71 20.35 -5.41
C TRP A 129 -10.52 21.12 -4.83
N LEU A 130 -10.18 20.98 -3.55
CA LEU A 130 -8.94 21.58 -3.04
C LEU A 130 -7.69 20.80 -3.47
N LEU A 131 -7.78 19.46 -3.49
CA LEU A 131 -6.66 18.55 -3.68
C LEU A 131 -6.50 18.08 -5.13
N TRP A 132 -7.35 18.49 -6.08
CA TRP A 132 -7.19 18.07 -7.49
C TRP A 132 -5.80 18.36 -8.07
N PRO A 133 -5.09 19.45 -7.74
CA PRO A 133 -3.74 19.66 -8.26
C PRO A 133 -2.77 18.60 -7.73
N VAL A 134 -2.92 18.21 -6.47
CA VAL A 134 -2.13 17.14 -5.84
C VAL A 134 -2.44 15.81 -6.50
N THR A 135 -3.72 15.53 -6.78
CA THR A 135 -4.16 14.31 -7.48
C THR A 135 -3.52 14.22 -8.87
N LEU A 136 -3.61 15.29 -9.67
CA LEU A 136 -3.03 15.32 -11.01
C LEU A 136 -1.51 15.19 -10.98
N PHE A 137 -0.85 15.90 -10.06
CA PHE A 137 0.59 15.83 -9.90
C PHE A 137 1.04 14.41 -9.53
N SER A 138 0.32 13.76 -8.60
CA SER A 138 0.59 12.36 -8.26
C SER A 138 0.45 11.43 -9.48
N MET A 139 -0.55 11.68 -10.33
CA MET A 139 -0.79 10.89 -11.54
C MET A 139 0.33 11.07 -12.57
N MET A 140 0.85 12.29 -12.72
CA MET A 140 2.03 12.54 -13.56
C MET A 140 3.27 11.84 -13.01
N ILE A 141 3.47 11.86 -11.68
CA ILE A 141 4.59 11.15 -11.05
C ILE A 141 4.47 9.63 -11.29
N THR A 142 3.29 9.04 -11.11
CA THR A 142 3.13 7.57 -11.26
C THR A 142 3.29 7.08 -12.69
N TRP A 143 3.11 7.96 -13.67
CA TRP A 143 3.43 7.67 -15.07
C TRP A 143 4.94 7.50 -15.27
N ILE A 144 5.73 8.39 -14.70
CA ILE A 144 7.20 8.41 -14.82
C ILE A 144 7.84 7.40 -13.85
N TYR A 145 7.19 7.11 -12.73
CA TYR A 145 7.72 6.29 -11.66
C TYR A 145 7.18 4.86 -11.70
N GLY A 146 8.04 3.92 -12.10
CA GLY A 146 7.75 2.49 -12.11
C GLY A 146 8.50 1.76 -11.00
N ARG A 147 8.13 1.99 -9.74
CA ARG A 147 8.63 1.20 -8.61
C ARG A 147 7.52 0.83 -7.64
N THR A 148 7.78 -0.22 -6.88
CA THR A 148 7.03 -0.64 -5.71
C THR A 148 7.47 0.17 -4.50
N PHE A 149 6.54 0.42 -3.56
CA PHE A 149 6.85 1.00 -2.27
C PHE A 149 6.01 0.33 -1.18
N VAL A 150 6.53 0.30 0.04
CA VAL A 150 5.85 -0.28 1.20
C VAL A 150 4.83 0.73 1.72
N VAL A 151 3.54 0.39 1.59
CA VAL A 151 2.42 1.19 2.09
C VAL A 151 2.23 0.97 3.58
N GLU A 152 2.33 -0.29 4.01
CA GLU A 152 1.97 -0.68 5.37
C GLU A 152 2.82 -1.86 5.84
N ARG A 153 3.13 -1.86 7.14
CA ARG A 153 3.78 -2.97 7.83
C ARG A 153 2.87 -3.43 8.96
N ASN A 154 2.55 -4.71 8.98
CA ASN A 154 1.70 -5.31 10.00
C ASN A 154 2.39 -6.52 10.63
N ARG A 155 2.11 -6.75 11.91
CA ARG A 155 2.54 -7.95 12.61
C ARG A 155 1.31 -8.69 13.12
N LEU A 156 1.10 -9.89 12.59
CA LEU A 156 0.03 -10.77 13.05
C LEU A 156 0.65 -11.94 13.81
N ASN A 157 0.62 -11.87 15.13
CA ASN A 157 1.30 -12.81 16.02
C ASN A 157 2.81 -12.91 15.73
N LYS A 158 3.22 -14.04 15.12
CA LYS A 158 4.60 -14.33 14.74
C LYS A 158 4.91 -13.95 13.30
N LEU A 159 3.90 -13.64 12.49
CA LEU A 159 4.06 -13.30 11.08
C LEU A 159 4.33 -11.80 10.92
N LYS A 160 5.36 -11.46 10.15
CA LYS A 160 5.63 -10.10 9.68
C LYS A 160 5.08 -9.94 8.26
N LEU A 161 4.12 -9.05 8.09
CA LEU A 161 3.44 -8.78 6.83
C LEU A 161 3.76 -7.37 6.32
N GLN A 162 3.89 -7.23 5.01
CA GLN A 162 3.98 -5.92 4.38
C GLN A 162 3.02 -5.80 3.20
N THR A 163 2.37 -4.66 3.07
CA THR A 163 1.60 -4.29 1.90
C THR A 163 2.44 -3.39 1.02
N TRP A 164 2.70 -3.84 -0.20
CA TRP A 164 3.44 -3.07 -1.21
C TRP A 164 2.47 -2.58 -2.26
N ALA A 165 2.55 -1.29 -2.62
CA ALA A 165 1.81 -0.76 -3.75
C ALA A 165 2.75 -0.46 -4.90
N LYS A 166 2.30 -0.82 -6.10
CA LYS A 166 2.89 -0.32 -7.32
C LYS A 166 2.31 1.06 -7.62
N SER A 167 3.18 1.95 -8.07
CA SER A 167 2.82 3.27 -8.56
C SER A 167 2.14 3.20 -9.95
N LYS A 168 1.03 2.45 -10.05
CA LYS A 168 0.19 2.32 -11.25
C LYS A 168 -1.29 2.34 -10.89
N TYR A 169 -2.10 3.00 -11.71
CA TYR A 169 -3.56 3.11 -11.63
C TYR A 169 -4.26 2.11 -12.56
N ASN A 170 -5.53 1.79 -12.30
CA ASN A 170 -6.34 0.89 -13.14
C ASN A 170 -6.28 1.24 -14.62
N MET A 171 -6.38 2.53 -14.96
CA MET A 171 -6.37 3.01 -16.34
C MET A 171 -5.13 2.57 -17.12
N GLN A 172 -3.98 2.42 -16.43
CA GLN A 172 -2.73 1.99 -17.05
C GLN A 172 -2.67 0.48 -17.35
N TYR A 173 -3.49 -0.33 -16.67
CA TYR A 173 -3.62 -1.76 -16.97
C TYR A 173 -4.44 -1.99 -18.25
N PHE A 174 -5.47 -1.17 -18.47
CA PHE A 174 -6.32 -1.29 -19.65
C PHE A 174 -5.72 -0.62 -20.89
N SER A 175 -4.87 0.41 -20.71
CA SER A 175 -4.34 1.20 -21.82
C SER A 175 -3.03 0.67 -22.40
N GLN A 176 -2.25 -0.15 -21.69
CA GLN A 176 -0.95 -0.61 -22.17
C GLN A 176 -1.06 -1.99 -22.80
N GLN A 177 -0.94 -2.06 -24.13
CA GLN A 177 -0.47 -3.27 -24.79
C GLN A 177 0.90 -3.02 -25.44
N PRO A 178 1.87 -3.95 -25.28
CA PRO A 178 1.78 -5.19 -24.51
C PRO A 178 2.11 -4.99 -23.02
N ASN A 179 1.49 -5.80 -22.17
CA ASN A 179 1.55 -5.83 -20.70
C ASN A 179 2.96 -6.06 -20.07
N GLU A 180 4.04 -5.97 -20.86
CA GLU A 180 5.41 -6.28 -20.44
C GLU A 180 5.89 -5.37 -19.31
N SER A 181 5.57 -4.07 -19.37
CA SER A 181 6.01 -3.11 -18.35
C SER A 181 5.42 -3.45 -16.97
N ILE A 182 4.15 -3.88 -16.94
CA ILE A 182 3.42 -4.25 -15.72
C ILE A 182 3.96 -5.56 -15.17
N ASN A 183 4.15 -6.56 -16.03
CA ASN A 183 4.72 -7.84 -15.62
C ASN A 183 6.15 -7.70 -15.13
N ARG A 184 6.97 -6.84 -15.74
CA ARG A 184 8.31 -6.52 -15.25
C ARG A 184 8.26 -5.98 -13.82
N LEU A 185 7.35 -5.05 -13.52
CA LEU A 185 7.20 -4.51 -12.15
C LEU A 185 6.69 -5.56 -11.15
N ILE A 186 5.87 -6.52 -11.59
CA ILE A 186 5.42 -7.61 -10.70
C ILE A 186 6.58 -8.56 -10.44
N GLU A 187 7.33 -8.92 -11.46
CA GLU A 187 8.49 -9.81 -11.35
C GLU A 187 9.58 -9.20 -10.45
N GLU A 188 9.92 -7.92 -10.66
CA GLU A 188 10.85 -7.19 -9.78
C GLU A 188 10.38 -7.21 -8.32
N ALA A 189 9.08 -7.05 -8.07
CA ALA A 189 8.52 -7.12 -6.72
C ALA A 189 8.63 -8.51 -6.09
N ILE A 190 8.41 -9.57 -6.88
CA ILE A 190 8.52 -10.97 -6.43
C ILE A 190 9.97 -11.27 -6.03
N LEU A 191 10.93 -10.89 -6.88
CA LEU A 191 12.35 -11.10 -6.62
C LEU A 191 12.83 -10.31 -5.40
N GLU A 192 12.41 -9.03 -5.27
CA GLU A 192 12.74 -8.21 -4.10
C GLU A 192 12.12 -8.79 -2.81
N ALA A 193 10.93 -9.37 -2.88
CA ALA A 193 10.30 -10.01 -1.72
C ALA A 193 11.08 -11.26 -1.28
N GLU A 194 11.52 -12.09 -2.24
CA GLU A 194 12.37 -13.26 -1.95
C GLU A 194 13.72 -12.88 -1.36
N GLU A 195 14.38 -11.84 -1.90
CA GLU A 195 15.64 -11.32 -1.37
C GLU A 195 15.50 -10.89 0.10
N LYS A 196 14.33 -10.33 0.47
CA LYS A 196 13.98 -9.96 1.85
C LYS A 196 13.54 -11.14 2.74
N GLY A 197 13.58 -12.36 2.21
CA GLY A 197 13.24 -13.59 2.93
C GLY A 197 11.74 -13.91 2.99
N ALA A 198 10.90 -13.21 2.22
CA ALA A 198 9.47 -13.49 2.17
C ALA A 198 9.18 -14.91 1.67
N ARG A 199 8.28 -15.61 2.35
CA ARG A 199 7.87 -16.96 2.01
C ARG A 199 6.70 -16.97 1.04
N VAL A 200 5.87 -15.94 1.10
CA VAL A 200 4.67 -15.81 0.28
C VAL A 200 4.54 -14.38 -0.23
N ILE A 201 4.20 -14.23 -1.51
CA ILE A 201 3.73 -12.98 -2.09
C ILE A 201 2.37 -13.18 -2.72
N SER A 202 1.40 -12.39 -2.27
CA SER A 202 0.02 -12.41 -2.77
C SER A 202 -0.19 -11.30 -3.78
N LEU A 203 -0.66 -11.66 -4.98
CA LEU A 203 -0.97 -10.74 -6.06
C LEU A 203 -2.40 -10.20 -5.88
N GLY A 204 -2.51 -8.95 -5.44
CA GLY A 204 -3.78 -8.27 -5.24
C GLY A 204 -4.33 -7.60 -6.49
N LEU A 205 -5.66 -7.45 -6.53
CA LEU A 205 -6.39 -6.71 -7.58
C LEU A 205 -6.08 -7.21 -9.00
N LEU A 206 -5.75 -6.32 -9.93
CA LEU A 206 -5.48 -6.64 -11.34
C LEU A 206 -4.10 -7.28 -11.57
N ASN A 207 -3.28 -7.45 -10.52
CA ASN A 207 -1.95 -8.07 -10.64
C ASN A 207 -2.00 -9.56 -10.94
N GLN A 208 -3.15 -10.21 -10.81
CA GLN A 208 -3.34 -11.65 -10.98
C GLN A 208 -4.13 -12.03 -12.25
N GLY A 209 -4.29 -11.10 -13.20
CA GLY A 209 -5.11 -11.36 -14.40
C GLY A 209 -4.63 -12.55 -15.23
N GLU A 210 -5.57 -13.37 -15.73
CA GLU A 210 -5.26 -14.54 -16.54
C GLU A 210 -4.48 -14.17 -17.82
N GLU A 211 -5.03 -13.21 -18.56
CA GLU A 211 -4.42 -12.67 -19.79
C GLU A 211 -3.12 -11.90 -19.50
N LEU A 212 -2.93 -11.44 -18.25
CA LEU A 212 -1.75 -10.68 -17.84
C LEU A 212 -0.57 -11.62 -17.57
N ASN A 213 -0.73 -12.59 -16.67
CA ASN A 213 0.37 -13.44 -16.19
C ASN A 213 -0.07 -14.84 -15.74
N ARG A 214 -1.28 -15.27 -16.11
CA ARG A 214 -1.85 -16.58 -15.74
C ARG A 214 -1.84 -16.80 -14.23
N TYR A 215 -2.40 -15.84 -13.48
CA TYR A 215 -2.50 -15.90 -12.01
C TYR A 215 -1.14 -16.06 -11.32
N GLY A 216 -0.10 -15.43 -11.88
CA GLY A 216 1.28 -15.54 -11.40
C GLY A 216 2.08 -16.72 -11.95
N GLY A 217 1.44 -17.66 -12.66
CA GLY A 217 2.11 -18.83 -13.26
C GLY A 217 3.21 -18.46 -14.25
N LEU A 218 3.11 -17.31 -14.92
CA LEU A 218 4.17 -16.77 -15.78
C LEU A 218 5.51 -16.62 -15.03
N PHE A 219 5.48 -16.11 -13.80
CA PHE A 219 6.71 -15.80 -13.04
C PHE A 219 7.37 -17.06 -12.48
N VAL A 220 6.55 -18.02 -12.03
CA VAL A 220 7.02 -19.33 -11.57
C VAL A 220 7.66 -20.12 -12.71
N HIS A 221 7.06 -20.10 -13.90
CA HIS A 221 7.64 -20.75 -15.08
C HIS A 221 8.94 -20.06 -15.53
N LYS A 222 8.99 -18.73 -15.48
CA LYS A 222 10.18 -17.96 -15.89
C LYS A 222 11.35 -18.08 -14.91
N ASN A 223 11.06 -18.29 -13.62
CA ASN A 223 12.06 -18.38 -12.56
C ASN A 223 11.92 -19.75 -11.83
N PRO A 224 12.47 -20.84 -12.40
CA PRO A 224 12.28 -22.18 -11.84
C PRO A 224 12.94 -22.41 -10.47
N GLU A 225 13.91 -21.56 -10.10
CA GLU A 225 14.58 -21.61 -8.79
C GLU A 225 13.87 -20.77 -7.70
N LEU A 226 12.77 -20.11 -8.05
CA LEU A 226 12.00 -19.25 -7.16
C LEU A 226 11.43 -20.06 -5.98
N LYS A 227 11.83 -19.72 -4.77
CA LYS A 227 11.44 -20.36 -3.51
C LYS A 227 10.21 -19.69 -2.89
N ILE A 228 10.05 -18.38 -3.11
CA ILE A 228 8.86 -17.66 -2.64
C ILE A 228 7.61 -18.20 -3.33
N LYS A 229 6.53 -18.43 -2.56
CA LYS A 229 5.24 -18.85 -3.12
C LYS A 229 4.48 -17.64 -3.64
N VAL A 230 4.23 -17.61 -4.94
CA VAL A 230 3.34 -16.63 -5.58
C VAL A 230 1.91 -17.15 -5.49
N VAL A 231 1.01 -16.39 -4.87
CA VAL A 231 -0.39 -16.79 -4.69
C VAL A 231 -1.34 -15.75 -5.26
N ASP A 232 -2.43 -16.22 -5.85
CA ASP A 232 -3.57 -15.40 -6.21
C ASP A 232 -4.55 -15.37 -5.02
N GLY A 233 -5.15 -14.21 -4.74
CA GLY A 233 -6.04 -14.07 -3.57
C GLY A 233 -7.35 -14.85 -3.74
N SER A 234 -7.65 -15.29 -4.96
CA SER A 234 -8.92 -15.92 -5.35
C SER A 234 -9.08 -17.31 -4.72
N SER A 235 -8.02 -18.12 -4.70
CA SER A 235 -8.05 -19.49 -4.18
C SER A 235 -8.39 -19.54 -2.69
N LEU A 236 -7.85 -18.60 -1.89
CA LEU A 236 -8.20 -18.48 -0.47
C LEU A 236 -9.65 -18.01 -0.29
N ALA A 237 -10.11 -17.06 -1.10
CA ALA A 237 -11.50 -16.60 -1.05
C ALA A 237 -12.48 -17.74 -1.36
N VAL A 238 -12.18 -18.58 -2.35
CA VAL A 238 -12.96 -19.79 -2.67
C VAL A 238 -12.96 -20.75 -1.48
N ALA A 239 -11.81 -21.06 -0.89
CA ALA A 239 -11.72 -21.99 0.24
C ALA A 239 -12.51 -21.51 1.46
N VAL A 240 -12.46 -20.22 1.78
CA VAL A 240 -13.25 -19.61 2.86
C VAL A 240 -14.73 -19.68 2.54
N LEU A 241 -15.13 -19.37 1.30
CA LEU A 241 -16.52 -19.47 0.85
C LEU A 241 -17.05 -20.89 0.96
N THR A 242 -16.33 -21.89 0.44
CA THR A 242 -16.74 -23.28 0.52
C THR A 242 -16.88 -23.78 1.95
N ASN A 243 -16.02 -23.31 2.86
CA ASN A 243 -16.10 -23.66 4.28
C ASN A 243 -17.22 -22.93 5.04
N SER A 244 -17.65 -21.77 4.55
CA SER A 244 -18.71 -20.97 5.19
C SER A 244 -20.12 -21.39 4.76
N ILE A 245 -20.24 -22.19 3.70
CA ILE A 245 -21.53 -22.62 3.16
C ILE A 245 -21.98 -23.89 3.90
N PRO A 246 -23.18 -23.90 4.51
CA PRO A 246 -23.76 -25.10 5.11
C PRO A 246 -23.91 -26.21 4.07
N ALA A 247 -23.61 -27.46 4.45
CA ALA A 247 -23.60 -28.63 3.56
C ALA A 247 -24.94 -28.91 2.83
N GLU A 248 -26.03 -28.27 3.27
CA GLU A 248 -27.40 -28.48 2.79
C GLU A 248 -27.84 -27.51 1.67
N GLN A 249 -26.97 -26.59 1.24
CA GLN A 249 -27.31 -25.62 0.18
C GLN A 249 -27.36 -26.27 -1.22
N PRO A 250 -28.40 -25.98 -2.03
CA PRO A 250 -28.58 -26.60 -3.34
C PRO A 250 -27.53 -26.12 -4.36
N LYS A 251 -27.06 -27.05 -5.18
CA LYS A 251 -25.92 -26.90 -6.12
C LYS A 251 -25.99 -25.70 -7.08
N TRP A 252 -27.19 -25.26 -7.47
CA TRP A 252 -27.39 -24.11 -8.36
C TRP A 252 -27.17 -22.75 -7.67
N SER A 253 -27.30 -22.68 -6.34
CA SER A 253 -27.00 -21.45 -5.60
C SER A 253 -25.50 -21.18 -5.59
N LEU A 254 -24.68 -22.24 -5.58
CA LEU A 254 -23.22 -22.18 -5.68
C LEU A 254 -22.76 -21.68 -7.05
N GLU A 255 -23.39 -22.10 -8.14
CA GLU A 255 -23.06 -21.65 -9.50
C GLU A 255 -23.41 -20.18 -9.72
N ALA A 256 -24.60 -19.74 -9.28
CA ALA A 256 -25.00 -18.34 -9.34
C ALA A 256 -24.12 -17.42 -8.46
N PHE A 257 -23.63 -17.92 -7.33
CA PHE A 257 -22.74 -17.19 -6.43
C PHE A 257 -21.29 -17.14 -6.95
N SER A 258 -20.82 -18.24 -7.52
CA SER A 258 -19.53 -18.35 -8.24
C SER A 258 -19.47 -17.38 -9.42
N LEU A 259 -20.52 -17.34 -10.26
CA LEU A 259 -20.63 -16.40 -11.38
C LEU A 259 -20.59 -14.91 -10.97
N ARG A 260 -20.96 -14.60 -9.72
CA ARG A 260 -21.02 -13.22 -9.21
C ARG A 260 -19.70 -12.73 -8.58
N LEU A 261 -18.80 -13.64 -8.21
CA LEU A 261 -17.55 -13.36 -7.49
C LEU A 261 -16.28 -13.83 -8.25
N LEU A 262 -16.37 -14.86 -9.11
CA LEU A 262 -15.24 -15.53 -9.76
C LEU A 262 -15.15 -15.23 -11.25
N MET A 263 -15.52 -14.01 -11.67
CA MET A 263 -15.50 -13.62 -13.08
C MET A 263 -14.14 -13.72 -13.82
N PRO A 264 -12.97 -14.04 -13.20
CA PRO A 264 -11.83 -14.47 -13.99
C PRO A 264 -11.59 -15.99 -14.01
N LEU A 265 -11.94 -16.80 -13.00
CA LEU A 265 -11.41 -18.17 -12.92
C LEU A 265 -12.10 -19.15 -13.91
N PRO A 266 -11.35 -19.85 -14.78
CA PRO A 266 -11.88 -21.00 -15.48
C PRO A 266 -12.09 -22.16 -14.48
N LEU A 267 -13.31 -22.69 -14.44
CA LEU A 267 -13.78 -23.80 -13.60
C LEU A 267 -12.88 -25.07 -13.51
N PRO A 268 -11.96 -25.42 -14.44
CA PRO A 268 -11.22 -26.68 -14.35
C PRO A 268 -10.18 -26.75 -13.22
N TYR A 269 -9.66 -25.63 -12.69
CA TYR A 269 -8.54 -25.66 -11.73
C TYR A 269 -8.98 -25.91 -10.27
N ALA A 270 -10.17 -25.49 -9.88
CA ALA A 270 -10.68 -25.68 -8.52
C ALA A 270 -10.89 -27.17 -8.13
N LYS A 271 -10.99 -28.07 -9.12
CA LYS A 271 -11.20 -29.50 -8.88
C LYS A 271 -9.93 -30.32 -8.61
N ARG A 272 -8.74 -29.78 -8.86
CA ARG A 272 -7.50 -30.59 -8.86
C ARG A 272 -6.67 -30.51 -7.58
N GLU A 273 -6.88 -29.51 -6.71
CA GLU A 273 -6.03 -29.31 -5.51
C GLU A 273 -6.69 -29.67 -4.17
N PHE A 274 -7.92 -30.19 -4.16
CA PHE A 274 -8.61 -30.59 -2.91
C PHE A 274 -8.96 -32.09 -2.86
N ARG A 275 -7.98 -32.94 -3.17
CA ARG A 275 -7.98 -34.36 -2.80
C ARG A 275 -6.65 -34.77 -2.19
#